data_AF-A0A819DP14-F1
#
_entry.id   AF-A0A819DP14-F1
#
_cell.length_a   1.000
_cell.length_b   1.000
_cell.length_c   1.000
_cell.angle_alpha   90.00
_cell.angle_beta   90.00
_cell.angle_gamma   90.00
#
_symmetry.space_group_name_H-M   'P 1'
#
loop_
_entity.id
_entity.type
_entity.pdbx_description
1 polymer ?
#
loop_
_entity_poly.entity_id
_entity_poly.type
_entity_poly.pdbx_seq_one_letter_code
_entity_poly.pdbx_strand_id
1 'polypeptide(L)'
;MLQLINQQSISYLRMMSRSISGQQWKFPLSGPSLALYLTKKDAIQGFHALLGPAEKNKIKEATGTFRHDFDIVDAKINSLHAPRTRAEANRHLQFFFPEERILVILKPNLSDQQRSEIVAAFKKAGFFIMTRKMEKLTSEQVAQLQQSHQGKDYYNELLNYMTSGPSELFVLVKENASQSWQQLVGPDDPAKAVESAPTSLRALYGKDLVHNAIDVSMDVEQAKNDIHLIFGDLDREEVFFFLKSKNIYNSMSISLDAHDKPLQLDIGINEGES
;
A
#
# COMPACT_ATOMS: atom_id res chain seq x y z
N MET A 1 -25.46 -5.03 -4.65
CA MET A 1 -24.31 -5.90 -4.35
C MET A 1 -23.44 -5.41 -3.19
N LEU A 2 -22.81 -4.23 -3.24
CA LEU A 2 -21.92 -3.76 -2.15
C LEU A 2 -22.61 -3.72 -0.77
N GLN A 3 -23.87 -3.29 -0.71
CA GLN A 3 -24.68 -3.35 0.51
C GLN A 3 -24.85 -4.80 1.04
N LEU A 4 -25.07 -5.77 0.15
CA LEU A 4 -25.17 -7.18 0.53
C LEU A 4 -23.83 -7.75 1.00
N ILE A 5 -22.71 -7.34 0.39
CA ILE A 5 -21.36 -7.73 0.84
C ILE A 5 -21.11 -7.26 2.28
N ASN A 6 -21.49 -6.01 2.60
CA ASN A 6 -21.34 -5.46 3.94
C ASN A 6 -22.16 -6.23 5.00
N GLN A 7 -23.35 -6.70 4.64
CA GLN A 7 -24.20 -7.51 5.52
C GLN A 7 -23.59 -8.88 5.84
N GLN A 8 -22.62 -9.37 5.06
CA GLN A 8 -21.99 -10.69 5.23
C GLN A 8 -20.73 -10.66 6.12
N SER A 9 -20.48 -9.54 6.82
CA SER A 9 -19.24 -9.29 7.57
C SER A 9 -17.98 -9.48 6.70
N ILE A 10 -18.10 -9.15 5.41
CA ILE A 10 -16.98 -9.08 4.47
C ILE A 10 -16.60 -7.61 4.37
N SER A 11 -15.37 -7.29 4.76
CA SER A 11 -14.83 -5.95 4.60
C SER A 11 -14.26 -5.79 3.20
N TYR A 12 -14.40 -4.61 2.60
CA TYR A 12 -13.69 -4.26 1.39
C TYR A 12 -12.63 -3.22 1.73
N LEU A 13 -11.39 -3.50 1.32
CA LEU A 13 -10.21 -2.73 1.68
C LEU A 13 -9.91 -1.66 0.63
N ARG A 14 -10.12 -1.99 -0.64
CA ARG A 14 -9.85 -1.10 -1.77
C ARG A 14 -10.87 -1.33 -2.88
N MET A 15 -11.16 -0.26 -3.61
CA MET A 15 -11.98 -0.28 -4.79
C MET A 15 -11.26 0.49 -5.89
N MET A 16 -11.18 -0.08 -7.10
CA MET A 16 -10.60 0.59 -8.26
C MET A 16 -11.55 0.45 -9.44
N SER A 17 -11.82 1.56 -10.12
CA SER A 17 -12.46 1.55 -11.44
C SER A 17 -11.40 1.79 -12.51
N ARG A 18 -11.26 0.85 -13.45
CA ARG A 18 -10.31 0.97 -14.56
C ARG A 18 -10.87 0.36 -15.83
N SER A 19 -10.67 1.04 -16.96
CA SER A 19 -10.90 0.44 -18.28
C SER A 19 -9.78 -0.54 -18.60
N ILE A 20 -10.14 -1.81 -18.76
CA ILE A 20 -9.19 -2.88 -19.09
C ILE A 20 -9.30 -3.15 -20.58
N SER A 21 -8.17 -3.20 -21.28
CA SER A 21 -8.13 -3.70 -22.66
C SER A 21 -7.82 -5.19 -22.66
N GLY A 22 -8.41 -5.95 -23.58
CA GLY A 22 -8.32 -7.42 -23.62
C GLY A 22 -6.90 -8.01 -23.77
N GLN A 23 -5.87 -7.19 -24.03
CA GLN A 23 -4.47 -7.64 -24.05
C GLN A 23 -3.81 -7.65 -22.66
N GLN A 24 -4.35 -6.88 -21.70
CA GLN A 24 -3.75 -6.71 -20.36
C GLN A 24 -4.24 -7.75 -19.34
N TRP A 25 -5.29 -8.51 -19.67
CA TRP A 25 -5.94 -9.44 -18.75
C TRP A 25 -6.41 -10.69 -19.48
N LYS A 26 -6.39 -11.86 -18.83
CA LYS A 26 -6.78 -13.14 -19.45
C LYS A 26 -8.23 -13.24 -19.90
N PHE A 27 -9.07 -12.28 -19.54
CA PHE A 27 -10.46 -12.21 -19.97
C PHE A 27 -10.64 -11.04 -20.94
N PRO A 28 -11.43 -11.21 -22.01
CA PRO A 28 -11.77 -10.13 -22.94
C PRO A 28 -12.74 -9.18 -22.25
N LEU A 29 -12.20 -8.37 -21.34
CA LEU A 29 -12.91 -7.24 -20.77
C LEU A 29 -12.73 -6.07 -21.73
N SER A 30 -13.85 -5.47 -22.13
CA SER A 30 -13.89 -4.23 -22.88
C SER A 30 -14.80 -3.28 -22.14
N GLY A 31 -14.22 -2.27 -21.47
CA GLY A 31 -14.97 -1.25 -20.74
C GLY A 31 -14.52 -1.07 -19.28
N PRO A 32 -15.18 -0.14 -18.55
CA PRO A 32 -14.88 0.14 -17.15
C PRO A 32 -15.18 -1.09 -16.30
N SER A 33 -14.18 -1.53 -15.54
CA SER A 33 -14.26 -2.66 -14.62
C SER A 33 -14.06 -2.17 -13.19
N LEU A 34 -14.85 -2.69 -12.26
CA LEU A 34 -14.70 -2.44 -10.83
C LEU A 34 -13.98 -3.62 -10.16
N ALA A 35 -12.81 -3.36 -9.59
CA ALA A 35 -12.09 -4.31 -8.75
C ALA A 35 -12.34 -3.99 -7.28
N LEU A 36 -12.64 -5.03 -6.49
CA LEU A 36 -12.83 -4.94 -5.04
C LEU A 36 -11.83 -5.86 -4.34
N TYR A 37 -11.04 -5.32 -3.42
CA TYR A 37 -10.23 -6.14 -2.51
C TYR A 37 -11.07 -6.46 -1.26
N LEU A 38 -11.56 -7.69 -1.18
CA LEU A 38 -12.35 -8.19 -0.05
C LEU A 38 -11.50 -8.94 0.97
N THR A 39 -11.80 -8.78 2.26
CA THR A 39 -11.11 -9.43 3.37
C THR A 39 -12.11 -10.09 4.34
N LYS A 40 -11.84 -11.36 4.66
CA LYS A 40 -12.55 -12.19 5.65
C LYS A 40 -11.70 -13.46 5.91
N LYS A 41 -11.90 -14.13 7.04
CA LYS A 41 -11.42 -15.51 7.20
C LYS A 41 -12.00 -16.37 6.07
N ASP A 42 -11.15 -17.15 5.41
CA ASP A 42 -11.53 -17.98 4.26
C ASP A 42 -12.21 -17.20 3.12
N ALA A 43 -11.84 -15.92 2.93
CA ALA A 43 -12.48 -15.00 1.99
C ALA A 43 -12.71 -15.58 0.59
N ILE A 44 -11.75 -16.34 0.06
CA ILE A 44 -11.88 -16.99 -1.26
C ILE A 44 -13.06 -17.96 -1.28
N GLN A 45 -13.09 -18.91 -0.35
CA GLN A 45 -14.14 -19.93 -0.30
C GLN A 45 -15.49 -19.29 0.09
N GLY A 46 -15.49 -18.43 1.11
CA GLY A 46 -16.68 -17.75 1.60
C GLY A 46 -17.33 -16.85 0.54
N PHE A 47 -16.53 -16.09 -0.21
CA PHE A 47 -17.07 -15.26 -1.29
C PHE A 47 -17.52 -16.09 -2.49
N HIS A 48 -16.86 -17.21 -2.80
CA HIS A 48 -17.31 -18.12 -3.87
C HIS A 48 -18.68 -18.73 -3.59
N ALA A 49 -18.99 -19.05 -2.33
CA ALA A 49 -20.32 -19.52 -1.94
C ALA A 49 -21.41 -18.47 -2.21
N LEU A 50 -21.13 -17.19 -1.90
CA LEU A 50 -22.04 -16.08 -2.21
C LEU A 50 -22.12 -15.77 -3.71
N LEU A 51 -21.02 -15.97 -4.44
CA LEU A 51 -20.94 -15.65 -5.86
C LEU A 51 -21.79 -16.59 -6.71
N GLY A 52 -21.91 -17.86 -6.33
CA GLY A 52 -22.67 -18.87 -7.08
C GLY A 52 -21.89 -19.48 -8.26
N PRO A 53 -22.52 -20.42 -8.99
CA PRO A 53 -21.87 -21.19 -10.04
C PRO A 53 -21.37 -20.30 -11.19
N ALA A 54 -20.29 -20.71 -11.85
CA ALA A 54 -19.74 -19.97 -12.99
C ALA A 54 -20.36 -20.39 -14.33
N GLU A 55 -21.00 -21.55 -14.38
CA GLU A 55 -21.61 -22.11 -15.58
C GLU A 55 -22.99 -21.47 -15.79
N LYS A 56 -23.18 -20.75 -16.91
CA LYS A 56 -24.37 -19.93 -17.18
C LYS A 56 -25.70 -20.71 -17.06
N ASN A 57 -25.71 -21.98 -17.47
CA ASN A 57 -26.90 -22.86 -17.35
C ASN A 57 -27.29 -23.13 -15.88
N LYS A 58 -26.32 -23.18 -14.96
CA LYS A 58 -26.55 -23.44 -13.53
C LYS A 58 -26.91 -22.17 -12.74
N ILE A 59 -26.65 -20.98 -13.30
CA ILE A 59 -26.93 -19.72 -12.60
C ILE A 59 -28.43 -19.53 -12.37
N LYS A 60 -29.28 -19.94 -13.31
CA LYS A 60 -30.76 -19.76 -13.23
C LYS A 60 -31.39 -20.44 -12.02
N GLU A 61 -30.80 -21.54 -11.57
CA GLU A 61 -31.32 -22.34 -10.45
C GLU A 61 -30.66 -21.97 -9.10
N ALA A 62 -29.60 -21.15 -9.13
CA ALA A 62 -28.80 -20.78 -7.97
C ALA A 62 -29.31 -19.49 -7.32
N THR A 63 -30.59 -19.47 -6.93
CA THR A 63 -31.23 -18.32 -6.29
C THR A 63 -30.48 -17.88 -5.01
N GLY A 64 -30.47 -16.57 -4.74
CA GLY A 64 -29.76 -16.01 -3.58
C GLY A 64 -28.23 -15.94 -3.73
N THR A 65 -27.70 -16.19 -4.93
CA THR A 65 -26.29 -15.97 -5.26
C THR A 65 -26.11 -14.68 -6.06
N PHE A 66 -24.95 -14.04 -5.94
CA PHE A 66 -24.69 -12.78 -6.64
C PHE A 66 -24.71 -12.92 -8.16
N ARG A 67 -24.30 -14.06 -8.72
CA ARG A 67 -24.43 -14.25 -10.17
C ARG A 67 -25.88 -14.43 -10.61
N HIS A 68 -26.70 -15.12 -9.83
CA HIS A 68 -28.13 -15.20 -10.14
C HIS A 68 -28.77 -13.80 -10.10
N ASP A 69 -28.44 -13.00 -9.09
CA ASP A 69 -29.12 -11.73 -8.82
C ASP A 69 -28.59 -10.55 -9.67
N PHE A 70 -27.32 -10.59 -10.10
CA PHE A 70 -26.64 -9.43 -10.70
C PHE A 70 -25.85 -9.74 -11.98
N ASP A 71 -25.73 -10.99 -12.43
CA ASP A 71 -25.03 -11.29 -13.68
C ASP A 71 -25.89 -10.94 -14.89
N ILE A 72 -25.24 -10.62 -16.01
CA ILE A 72 -25.94 -10.33 -17.26
C ILE A 72 -26.34 -11.67 -17.90
N VAL A 73 -27.66 -11.87 -18.05
CA VAL A 73 -28.27 -13.13 -18.49
C VAL A 73 -27.76 -13.59 -19.86
N ASP A 74 -27.65 -12.66 -20.82
CA ASP A 74 -27.28 -12.97 -22.21
C ASP A 74 -25.79 -12.74 -22.52
N ALA A 75 -24.97 -12.40 -21.52
CA ALA A 75 -23.55 -12.21 -21.72
C ALA A 75 -22.83 -13.55 -21.92
N LYS A 76 -21.86 -13.59 -22.84
CA LYS A 76 -21.01 -14.79 -23.08
C LYS A 76 -20.09 -15.11 -21.89
N ILE A 77 -19.82 -14.12 -21.05
CA ILE A 77 -18.95 -14.23 -19.87
C ILE A 77 -19.71 -13.72 -18.64
N ASN A 78 -19.29 -14.15 -17.46
CA ASN A 78 -19.87 -13.65 -16.21
C ASN A 78 -19.36 -12.24 -15.94
N SER A 79 -20.27 -11.32 -15.60
CA SER A 79 -19.95 -9.96 -15.17
C SER A 79 -19.27 -9.91 -13.81
N LEU A 80 -19.37 -11.00 -13.03
CA LEU A 80 -18.75 -11.13 -11.72
C LEU A 80 -17.71 -12.25 -11.65
N HIS A 81 -16.55 -11.89 -11.16
CA HIS A 81 -15.39 -12.75 -11.07
C HIS A 81 -14.73 -12.65 -9.69
N ALA A 82 -14.25 -13.78 -9.20
CA ALA A 82 -13.45 -13.88 -7.98
C ALA A 82 -12.38 -14.97 -8.19
N PRO A 83 -11.20 -14.80 -7.56
CA PRO A 83 -10.14 -15.80 -7.61
C PRO A 83 -10.56 -17.07 -6.86
N ARG A 84 -10.20 -18.25 -7.39
CA ARG A 84 -10.46 -19.56 -6.76
C ARG A 84 -9.32 -20.03 -5.86
N THR A 85 -8.14 -19.45 -6.01
CA THR A 85 -6.93 -19.84 -5.27
C THR A 85 -6.21 -18.61 -4.74
N ARG A 86 -5.39 -18.79 -3.69
CA ARG A 86 -4.55 -17.73 -3.14
C ARG A 86 -3.56 -17.17 -4.17
N ALA A 87 -2.98 -18.04 -4.98
CA ALA A 87 -2.05 -17.64 -6.04
C ALA A 87 -2.73 -16.79 -7.13
N GLU A 88 -3.99 -17.10 -7.46
CA GLU A 88 -4.79 -16.28 -8.36
C GLU A 88 -5.17 -14.93 -7.72
N ALA A 89 -5.62 -14.94 -6.45
CA ALA A 89 -5.92 -13.72 -5.71
C ALA A 89 -4.72 -12.78 -5.65
N ASN A 90 -3.52 -13.30 -5.36
CA ASN A 90 -2.29 -12.52 -5.33
C ASN A 90 -1.94 -11.89 -6.68
N ARG A 91 -2.16 -12.60 -7.80
CA ARG A 91 -1.96 -12.04 -9.15
C ARG A 91 -2.98 -10.94 -9.44
N HIS A 92 -4.23 -11.10 -9.00
CA HIS A 92 -5.26 -10.08 -9.17
C HIS A 92 -4.96 -8.85 -8.35
N LEU A 93 -4.55 -9.02 -7.08
CA LEU A 93 -4.12 -7.91 -6.24
C LEU A 93 -2.94 -7.17 -6.85
N GLN A 94 -1.93 -7.88 -7.35
CA GLN A 94 -0.78 -7.24 -8.01
C GLN A 94 -1.18 -6.46 -9.27
N PHE A 95 -2.16 -6.94 -10.02
CA PHE A 95 -2.64 -6.26 -11.23
C PHE A 95 -3.53 -5.05 -10.93
N PHE A 96 -4.49 -5.20 -10.01
CA PHE A 96 -5.50 -4.18 -9.72
C PHE A 96 -5.10 -3.21 -8.60
N PHE A 97 -4.21 -3.64 -7.71
CA PHE A 97 -3.77 -2.86 -6.55
C PHE A 97 -2.26 -3.05 -6.38
N PRO A 98 -1.44 -2.66 -7.38
CA PRO A 98 0.00 -2.75 -7.25
C PRO A 98 0.43 -1.97 -6.01
N GLU A 99 1.11 -2.65 -5.09
CA GLU A 99 1.69 -2.02 -3.92
C GLU A 99 3.20 -1.99 -4.11
N GLU A 100 3.77 -0.82 -3.85
CA GLU A 100 5.20 -0.66 -3.72
C GLU A 100 5.54 -0.60 -2.25
N ARG A 101 6.62 -1.27 -1.88
CA ARG A 101 7.16 -1.27 -0.53
C ARG A 101 8.51 -0.58 -0.58
N ILE A 102 8.71 0.34 0.34
CA ILE A 102 9.98 1.05 0.50
C ILE A 102 10.49 0.85 1.92
N LEU A 103 11.80 0.71 2.07
CA LEU A 103 12.47 0.82 3.35
C LEU A 103 12.75 2.29 3.61
N VAL A 104 12.34 2.79 4.79
CA VAL A 104 12.65 4.14 5.26
C VAL A 104 13.42 4.04 6.56
N ILE A 105 14.50 4.82 6.65
CA ILE A 105 15.39 4.87 7.80
C ILE A 105 15.39 6.29 8.34
N LEU A 106 14.86 6.48 9.54
CA LEU A 106 15.08 7.69 10.31
C LEU A 106 16.43 7.57 11.00
N LYS A 107 17.38 8.40 10.56
CA LYS A 107 18.78 8.35 10.99
C LYS A 107 18.91 8.65 12.50
N PRO A 108 20.06 8.32 13.13
CA PRO A 108 20.27 8.56 14.54
C PRO A 108 20.15 10.04 14.92
N ASN A 109 19.95 10.31 16.22
CA ASN A 109 19.92 11.64 16.84
C ASN A 109 18.73 12.54 16.48
N LEU A 110 17.65 12.01 15.89
CA LEU A 110 16.35 12.68 15.91
C LEU A 110 15.74 12.69 17.31
N SER A 111 15.02 13.76 17.67
CA SER A 111 14.22 13.80 18.90
C SER A 111 12.92 13.00 18.74
N ASP A 112 12.29 12.61 19.84
CA ASP A 112 11.01 11.88 19.79
C ASP A 112 9.88 12.74 19.20
N GLN A 113 9.96 14.06 19.38
CA GLN A 113 9.06 15.00 18.72
C GLN A 113 9.24 14.95 17.20
N GLN A 114 10.49 15.05 16.71
CA GLN A 114 10.77 15.00 15.27
C GLN A 114 10.32 13.66 14.65
N ARG A 115 10.59 12.53 15.32
CA ARG A 115 10.10 11.21 14.88
C ARG A 115 8.58 11.19 14.77
N SER A 116 7.89 11.71 15.78
CA SER A 116 6.42 11.75 15.82
C SER A 116 5.83 12.59 14.70
N GLU A 117 6.42 13.75 14.42
CA GLU A 117 6.02 14.63 13.32
C GLU A 117 6.24 13.98 11.95
N ILE A 118 7.40 13.32 11.76
CA ILE A 118 7.72 12.58 10.53
C ILE A 118 6.72 11.42 10.32
N VAL A 119 6.42 10.65 11.36
CA VAL A 119 5.44 9.56 11.31
C VAL A 119 4.04 10.08 10.99
N ALA A 120 3.66 11.24 11.53
CA ALA A 120 2.40 11.90 11.17
C ALA A 120 2.38 12.32 9.69
N ALA A 121 3.51 12.82 9.17
CA ALA A 121 3.64 13.16 7.76
C ALA A 121 3.49 11.94 6.84
N PHE A 122 4.02 10.77 7.21
CA PHE A 122 3.81 9.51 6.46
C PHE A 122 2.33 9.18 6.32
N LYS A 123 1.60 9.22 7.45
CA LYS A 123 0.16 8.93 7.48
C LYS A 123 -0.63 9.94 6.66
N LYS A 124 -0.34 11.24 6.81
CA LYS A 124 -0.98 12.32 6.06
C LYS A 124 -0.74 12.18 4.55
N ALA A 125 0.44 11.72 4.15
CA ALA A 125 0.77 11.44 2.75
C ALA A 125 0.16 10.11 2.23
N GLY A 126 -0.63 9.40 3.03
CA GLY A 126 -1.31 8.16 2.65
C GLY A 126 -0.40 6.94 2.60
N PHE A 127 0.78 7.00 3.23
CA PHE A 127 1.60 5.80 3.42
C PHE A 127 1.04 4.94 4.54
N PHE A 128 1.04 3.65 4.29
CA PHE A 128 0.77 2.65 5.31
C PHE A 128 2.08 2.18 5.95
N ILE A 129 2.16 2.23 7.28
CA ILE A 129 3.29 1.69 8.03
C ILE A 129 3.03 0.21 8.25
N MET A 130 3.72 -0.65 7.50
CA MET A 130 3.56 -2.11 7.56
C MET A 130 4.22 -2.70 8.79
N THR A 131 5.45 -2.27 9.06
CA THR A 131 6.18 -2.63 10.27
C THR A 131 7.18 -1.53 10.57
N ARG A 132 7.61 -1.45 11.83
CA ARG A 132 8.69 -0.57 12.26
C ARG A 132 9.43 -1.13 13.46
N LYS A 133 10.71 -0.77 13.61
CA LYS A 133 11.50 -1.08 14.81
C LYS A 133 12.59 -0.04 15.05
N MET A 134 12.98 0.10 16.31
CA MET A 134 14.20 0.82 16.69
C MET A 134 15.35 -0.17 16.75
N GLU A 135 16.42 0.09 16.01
CA GLU A 135 17.58 -0.79 15.97
C GLU A 135 18.87 0.00 15.73
N LYS A 136 19.95 -0.42 16.39
CA LYS A 136 21.30 0.07 16.07
C LYS A 136 21.87 -0.80 14.95
N LEU A 137 21.98 -0.22 13.76
CA LEU A 137 22.49 -0.92 12.58
C LEU A 137 23.97 -1.26 12.74
N THR A 138 24.35 -2.44 12.27
CA THR A 138 25.75 -2.89 12.18
C THR A 138 26.47 -2.21 11.02
N SER A 139 27.80 -2.16 11.08
CA SER A 139 28.62 -1.61 9.99
C SER A 139 28.39 -2.35 8.68
N GLU A 140 28.19 -3.67 8.74
CA GLU A 140 27.89 -4.51 7.58
C GLU A 140 26.53 -4.18 6.97
N GLN A 141 25.49 -4.03 7.79
CA GLN A 141 24.16 -3.62 7.32
C GLN A 141 24.22 -2.24 6.66
N VAL A 142 24.86 -1.25 7.29
CA VAL A 142 24.95 0.10 6.72
C VAL A 142 25.76 0.09 5.43
N ALA A 143 26.86 -0.65 5.36
CA ALA A 143 27.66 -0.74 4.13
C ALA A 143 26.86 -1.33 2.95
N GLN A 144 26.01 -2.33 3.21
CA GLN A 144 25.10 -2.90 2.21
C GLN A 144 24.03 -1.91 1.78
N LEU A 145 23.35 -1.26 2.75
CA LEU A 145 22.32 -0.26 2.48
C LEU A 145 22.85 0.95 1.69
N GLN A 146 24.08 1.37 1.99
CA GLN A 146 24.70 2.56 1.40
C GLN A 146 25.67 2.24 0.26
N GLN A 147 25.58 1.05 -0.34
CA GLN A 147 26.53 0.62 -1.38
C GLN A 147 26.62 1.60 -2.56
N SER A 148 25.51 2.26 -2.92
CA SER A 148 25.45 3.29 -3.96
C SER A 148 26.31 4.54 -3.67
N HIS A 149 26.64 4.78 -2.40
CA HIS A 149 27.49 5.89 -1.95
C HIS A 149 28.98 5.50 -1.85
N GLN A 150 29.34 4.24 -2.14
CA GLN A 150 30.72 3.80 -2.07
C GLN A 150 31.61 4.63 -3.02
N GLY A 151 32.74 5.13 -2.49
CA GLY A 151 33.67 5.97 -3.24
C GLY A 151 33.35 7.47 -3.23
N LYS A 152 32.29 7.91 -2.53
CA LYS A 152 32.06 9.33 -2.23
C LYS A 152 32.92 9.78 -1.06
N ASP A 153 33.40 11.03 -1.09
CA ASP A 153 34.29 11.58 -0.05
C ASP A 153 33.66 11.53 1.36
N TYR A 154 32.33 11.63 1.44
CA TYR A 154 31.57 11.57 2.70
C TYR A 154 31.16 10.15 3.12
N TYR A 155 31.51 9.10 2.37
CA TYR A 155 31.00 7.74 2.60
C TYR A 155 31.37 7.21 3.99
N ASN A 156 32.62 7.39 4.41
CA ASN A 156 33.07 6.93 5.73
C ASN A 156 32.37 7.68 6.87
N GLU A 157 32.11 8.97 6.68
CA GLU A 157 31.35 9.78 7.64
C GLU A 157 29.90 9.29 7.73
N LEU A 158 29.27 8.97 6.60
CA LEU A 158 27.94 8.39 6.54
C LEU A 158 27.86 7.05 7.28
N LEU A 159 28.84 6.15 7.09
CA LEU A 159 28.89 4.88 7.82
C LEU A 159 29.01 5.09 9.33
N ASN A 160 29.91 5.98 9.75
CA ASN A 160 30.11 6.31 11.17
C ASN A 160 28.85 6.93 11.78
N TYR A 161 28.17 7.82 11.06
CA TYR A 161 26.95 8.44 11.55
C TYR A 161 25.81 7.43 11.70
N MET A 162 25.56 6.61 10.68
CA MET A 162 24.47 5.60 10.70
C MET A 162 24.67 4.52 11.76
N THR A 163 25.91 4.25 12.16
CA THR A 163 26.25 3.28 13.22
C THR A 163 26.46 3.92 14.60
N SER A 164 26.37 5.25 14.72
CA SER A 164 26.60 5.98 15.97
C SER A 164 25.55 5.71 17.05
N GLY A 165 24.31 5.38 16.65
CA GLY A 165 23.18 5.20 17.54
C GLY A 165 22.03 4.43 16.88
N PRO A 166 20.90 4.25 17.59
CA PRO A 166 19.75 3.58 17.04
C PRO A 166 19.01 4.45 16.01
N SER A 167 18.57 3.80 14.94
CA SER A 167 17.71 4.35 13.90
C SER A 167 16.29 3.80 14.03
N GLU A 168 15.28 4.56 13.59
CA GLU A 168 13.91 4.03 13.45
C GLU A 168 13.70 3.56 12.01
N LEU A 169 13.43 2.27 11.85
CA LEU A 169 13.31 1.59 10.56
C LEU A 169 11.84 1.35 10.27
N PHE A 170 11.40 1.62 9.05
CA PHE A 170 10.01 1.44 8.62
C PHE A 170 9.95 0.69 7.30
N VAL A 171 8.95 -0.17 7.15
CA VAL A 171 8.49 -0.59 5.83
C VAL A 171 7.19 0.15 5.53
N LEU A 172 7.24 1.04 4.54
CA LEU A 172 6.08 1.80 4.10
C LEU A 172 5.50 1.20 2.83
N VAL A 173 4.17 1.23 2.72
CA VAL A 173 3.42 0.67 1.59
C VAL A 173 2.47 1.71 1.02
N LYS A 174 2.51 1.90 -0.30
CA LYS A 174 1.59 2.75 -1.04
C LYS A 174 1.56 2.34 -2.52
N GLU A 175 0.51 2.70 -3.24
CA GLU A 175 0.56 2.71 -4.70
C GLU A 175 1.50 3.84 -5.16
N ASN A 176 2.44 3.54 -6.06
CA ASN A 176 3.50 4.46 -6.48
C ASN A 176 4.25 5.07 -5.26
N ALA A 177 4.63 4.20 -4.31
CA ALA A 177 5.29 4.58 -3.06
C ALA A 177 6.58 5.37 -3.35
N SER A 178 7.39 4.93 -4.31
CA SER A 178 8.66 5.59 -4.62
C SER A 178 8.45 7.03 -5.12
N GLN A 179 7.48 7.25 -6.01
CA GLN A 179 7.15 8.59 -6.50
C GLN A 179 6.55 9.47 -5.41
N SER A 180 5.59 8.95 -4.65
CA SER A 180 4.98 9.67 -3.52
C SER A 180 6.02 10.06 -2.46
N TRP A 181 7.03 9.22 -2.29
CA TRP A 181 8.06 9.41 -1.29
C TRP A 181 9.00 10.55 -1.69
N GLN A 182 9.43 10.61 -2.95
CA GLN A 182 10.28 11.69 -3.46
C GLN A 182 9.66 13.08 -3.21
N GLN A 183 8.36 13.21 -3.41
CA GLN A 183 7.63 14.44 -3.15
C GLN A 183 7.59 14.81 -1.66
N LEU A 184 7.51 13.82 -0.78
CA LEU A 184 7.45 14.02 0.67
C LEU A 184 8.82 14.35 1.28
N VAL A 185 9.87 13.64 0.85
CA VAL A 185 11.19 13.69 1.50
C VAL A 185 12.08 14.81 0.96
N GLY A 186 11.94 15.16 -0.33
CA GLY A 186 12.77 16.16 -1.01
C GLY A 186 14.18 15.66 -1.40
N PRO A 187 14.98 16.50 -2.08
CA PRO A 187 16.37 16.19 -2.47
C PRO A 187 17.25 15.73 -1.30
N ASP A 188 18.25 14.88 -1.58
CA ASP A 188 19.18 14.36 -0.54
C ASP A 188 19.94 15.45 0.20
N ASP A 189 20.28 16.53 -0.49
CA ASP A 189 20.94 17.72 0.03
C ASP A 189 19.91 18.66 0.67
N PRO A 190 19.94 18.85 2.00
CA PRO A 190 18.99 19.74 2.68
C PRO A 190 19.02 21.18 2.15
N ALA A 191 20.16 21.69 1.71
CA ALA A 191 20.25 23.04 1.15
C ALA A 191 19.42 23.18 -0.14
N LYS A 192 19.50 22.16 -1.02
CA LYS A 192 18.66 22.08 -2.24
C LYS A 192 17.20 21.79 -1.89
N ALA A 193 16.95 21.02 -0.84
CA ALA A 193 15.59 20.74 -0.39
C ALA A 193 14.89 22.02 0.10
N VAL A 194 15.59 22.88 0.86
CA VAL A 194 15.06 24.18 1.29
C VAL A 194 14.70 25.07 0.09
N GLU A 195 15.52 25.08 -0.96
CA GLU A 195 15.26 25.89 -2.16
C GLU A 195 14.10 25.34 -3.02
N SER A 196 14.08 24.05 -3.29
CA SER A 196 13.16 23.43 -4.27
C SER A 196 11.89 22.83 -3.67
N ALA A 197 11.93 22.44 -2.40
CA ALA A 197 10.85 21.76 -1.69
C ALA A 197 10.87 22.12 -0.19
N PRO A 198 10.62 23.40 0.19
CA PRO A 198 10.84 23.92 1.56
C PRO A 198 10.03 23.24 2.66
N THR A 199 8.95 22.56 2.29
CA THR A 199 8.09 21.79 3.23
C THR A 199 8.43 20.30 3.28
N SER A 200 9.46 19.86 2.55
CA SER A 200 9.91 18.47 2.55
C SER A 200 10.61 18.07 3.84
N LEU A 201 10.61 16.78 4.16
CA LEU A 201 11.17 16.31 5.43
C LEU A 201 12.68 16.61 5.55
N ARG A 202 13.45 16.56 4.45
CA ARG A 202 14.87 16.92 4.47
C ARG A 202 15.11 18.42 4.59
N ALA A 203 14.22 19.26 4.06
CA ALA A 203 14.28 20.70 4.29
C ALA A 203 14.00 21.08 5.76
N LEU A 204 13.06 20.37 6.40
CA LEU A 204 12.64 20.65 7.78
C LEU A 204 13.59 20.07 8.83
N TYR A 205 14.16 18.89 8.60
CA TYR A 205 14.91 18.15 9.62
C TYR A 205 16.37 17.85 9.25
N GLY A 206 16.75 18.01 7.98
CA GLY A 206 18.12 17.77 7.52
C GLY A 206 19.06 18.93 7.84
N LYS A 207 20.33 18.62 8.13
CA LYS A 207 21.38 19.62 8.41
C LYS A 207 22.40 19.73 7.28
N ASP A 208 22.83 18.60 6.75
CA ASP A 208 23.79 18.49 5.64
C ASP A 208 23.59 17.15 4.91
N LEU A 209 24.45 16.85 3.93
CA LEU A 209 24.37 15.62 3.11
C LEU A 209 24.44 14.32 3.92
N VAL A 210 25.21 14.29 5.01
CA VAL A 210 25.34 13.11 5.88
C VAL A 210 24.19 13.07 6.89
N HIS A 211 23.90 14.22 7.50
CA HIS A 211 22.91 14.43 8.56
C HIS A 211 21.56 14.93 8.00
N ASN A 212 21.09 14.33 6.91
CA ASN A 212 19.83 14.71 6.24
C ASN A 212 18.56 14.11 6.88
N ALA A 213 18.65 13.63 8.13
CA ALA A 213 17.58 13.02 8.94
C ALA A 213 16.96 11.71 8.43
N ILE A 214 16.75 11.55 7.13
CA ILE A 214 15.96 10.44 6.56
C ILE A 214 16.62 9.87 5.32
N ASP A 215 16.66 8.54 5.26
CA ASP A 215 17.12 7.77 4.13
C ASP A 215 16.08 6.76 3.62
N VAL A 216 16.21 6.35 2.35
CA VAL A 216 15.23 5.50 1.66
C VAL A 216 15.84 4.61 0.59
N SER A 217 15.33 3.39 0.50
CA SER A 217 15.56 2.51 -0.66
C SER A 217 14.38 2.65 -1.63
N MET A 218 14.54 3.46 -2.69
CA MET A 218 13.45 3.80 -3.63
C MET A 218 13.37 2.89 -4.86
N ASP A 219 14.46 2.21 -5.23
CA ASP A 219 14.43 1.22 -6.30
C ASP A 219 13.69 -0.04 -5.84
N VAL A 220 12.81 -0.60 -6.67
CA VAL A 220 11.92 -1.70 -6.24
C VAL A 220 12.69 -2.97 -5.88
N GLU A 221 13.75 -3.29 -6.62
CA GLU A 221 14.57 -4.48 -6.33
C GLU A 221 15.48 -4.22 -5.13
N GLN A 222 16.07 -3.03 -5.05
CA GLN A 222 16.87 -2.63 -3.88
C GLN A 222 16.02 -2.62 -2.61
N ALA A 223 14.82 -2.05 -2.64
CA ALA A 223 13.91 -2.02 -1.51
C ALA A 223 13.54 -3.42 -1.03
N LYS A 224 13.32 -4.39 -1.92
CA LYS A 224 13.08 -5.79 -1.53
C LYS A 224 14.28 -6.38 -0.78
N ASN A 225 15.48 -6.19 -1.32
CA ASN A 225 16.71 -6.70 -0.71
C ASN A 225 16.97 -6.06 0.66
N ASP A 226 16.79 -4.75 0.76
CA ASP A 226 17.01 -3.99 1.98
C ASP A 226 15.96 -4.30 3.05
N ILE A 227 14.71 -4.47 2.65
CA ILE A 227 13.65 -4.95 3.55
C ILE A 227 14.01 -6.33 4.07
N HIS A 228 14.45 -7.26 3.21
CA HIS A 228 14.83 -8.60 3.64
C HIS A 228 16.06 -8.59 4.57
N LEU A 229 17.06 -7.76 4.27
CA LEU A 229 18.26 -7.59 5.11
C LEU A 229 17.91 -7.14 6.53
N ILE A 230 16.94 -6.24 6.67
CA ILE A 230 16.58 -5.65 7.96
C ILE A 230 15.49 -6.44 8.68
N PHE A 231 14.44 -6.84 7.99
CA PHE A 231 13.22 -7.41 8.58
C PHE A 231 13.03 -8.90 8.25
N GLY A 232 13.87 -9.49 7.42
CA GLY A 232 13.68 -10.84 6.91
C GLY A 232 12.46 -10.94 5.98
N ASP A 233 11.91 -12.14 5.88
CA ASP A 233 10.72 -12.38 5.08
C ASP A 233 9.47 -11.84 5.77
N LEU A 234 9.00 -10.68 5.28
CA LEU A 234 7.74 -10.10 5.73
C LEU A 234 6.56 -10.71 4.97
N ASP A 235 5.84 -11.59 5.66
CA ASP A 235 4.71 -12.29 5.08
C ASP A 235 3.49 -11.36 4.93
N ARG A 236 2.73 -11.54 3.84
CA ARG A 236 1.58 -10.67 3.50
C ARG A 236 0.45 -10.70 4.54
N GLU A 237 0.43 -11.71 5.41
CA GLU A 237 -0.61 -11.85 6.44
C GLU A 237 -0.48 -10.87 7.60
N GLU A 238 0.72 -10.42 7.96
CA GLU A 238 0.89 -9.43 9.05
C GLU A 238 0.31 -8.06 8.64
N VAL A 239 0.49 -7.68 7.38
CA VAL A 239 -0.16 -6.52 6.74
C VAL A 239 -1.68 -6.63 6.88
N PHE A 240 -2.23 -7.82 6.62
CA PHE A 240 -3.65 -8.11 6.68
C PHE A 240 -4.22 -8.05 8.10
N PHE A 241 -3.53 -8.62 9.10
CA PHE A 241 -3.93 -8.53 10.51
C PHE A 241 -3.82 -7.10 11.05
N PHE A 242 -2.80 -6.36 10.64
CA PHE A 242 -2.64 -4.96 11.02
C PHE A 242 -3.79 -4.10 10.49
N LEU A 243 -4.18 -4.25 9.21
CA LEU A 243 -5.29 -3.52 8.58
C LEU A 243 -6.62 -3.74 9.33
N LYS A 244 -6.85 -4.95 9.84
CA LYS A 244 -8.01 -5.28 10.68
C LYS A 244 -7.92 -4.69 12.09
N SER A 245 -6.73 -4.65 12.68
CA SER A 245 -6.53 -4.28 14.10
C SER A 245 -6.69 -2.79 14.41
N LYS A 246 -6.62 -1.91 13.41
CA LYS A 246 -6.57 -0.46 13.63
C LYS A 246 -7.87 0.29 13.34
N ASN A 247 -8.95 -0.36 12.91
CA ASN A 247 -10.18 0.34 12.45
C ASN A 247 -9.91 1.48 11.43
N ILE A 248 -8.75 1.47 10.74
CA ILE A 248 -8.35 2.48 9.75
C ILE A 248 -9.17 2.33 8.44
N TYR A 249 -10.03 1.33 8.36
CA TYR A 249 -11.04 1.18 7.32
C TYR A 249 -12.42 1.03 7.95
N ASN A 250 -13.03 2.15 8.35
CA ASN A 250 -14.47 2.18 8.52
C ASN A 250 -15.13 2.11 7.14
N SER A 251 -16.18 1.31 7.04
CA SER A 251 -17.00 1.11 5.85
C SER A 251 -17.23 2.41 5.08
N MET A 252 -16.87 2.45 3.80
CA MET A 252 -17.35 3.47 2.88
C MET A 252 -18.90 3.39 2.90
N SER A 253 -19.57 4.47 3.32
CA SER A 253 -21.00 4.62 3.11
C SER A 253 -21.19 5.11 1.68
N ILE A 254 -21.78 4.26 0.83
CA ILE A 254 -22.19 4.67 -0.51
C ILE A 254 -23.45 5.51 -0.36
N SER A 255 -23.35 6.83 -0.49
CA SER A 255 -24.51 7.66 -0.83
C SER A 255 -24.69 7.57 -2.35
N LEU A 256 -25.76 6.90 -2.77
CA LEU A 256 -26.24 6.91 -4.16
C LEU A 256 -26.98 8.22 -4.37
N ASP A 257 -26.37 9.19 -5.04
CA ASP A 257 -27.10 10.38 -5.50
C ASP A 257 -27.77 10.06 -6.83
N ALA A 258 -29.09 10.21 -6.89
CA ALA A 258 -29.97 9.65 -7.94
C ALA A 258 -29.93 10.39 -9.29
N HIS A 259 -28.86 11.11 -9.61
CA HIS A 259 -28.79 11.95 -10.81
C HIS A 259 -27.41 11.92 -11.47
N ASP A 260 -27.21 10.95 -12.38
CA ASP A 260 -26.32 10.96 -13.56
C ASP A 260 -25.07 11.88 -13.59
N LYS A 261 -24.37 12.01 -12.47
CA LYS A 261 -23.05 12.64 -12.38
C LYS A 261 -21.99 11.57 -12.13
N PRO A 262 -20.76 11.73 -12.66
CA PRO A 262 -19.65 10.83 -12.35
C PRO A 262 -19.48 10.77 -10.82
N LEU A 263 -19.43 9.55 -10.28
CA LEU A 263 -19.22 9.26 -8.86
C LEU A 263 -18.03 10.08 -8.33
N GLN A 264 -18.32 11.16 -7.60
CA GLN A 264 -17.32 11.79 -6.74
C GLN A 264 -17.20 10.92 -5.48
N LEU A 265 -16.06 10.25 -5.35
CA LEU A 265 -15.66 9.57 -4.12
C LEU A 265 -15.16 10.63 -3.14
N ASP A 266 -16.02 11.09 -2.24
CA ASP A 266 -15.59 11.88 -1.09
C ASP A 266 -14.93 10.98 -0.05
N ILE A 267 -13.62 11.16 0.14
CA ILE A 267 -12.82 10.47 1.15
C ILE A 267 -13.04 11.18 2.48
N GLY A 268 -14.07 10.79 3.23
CA GLY A 268 -14.30 11.26 4.59
C GLY A 268 -13.32 10.61 5.57
N ILE A 269 -12.32 11.36 6.04
CA ILE A 269 -11.48 10.98 7.18
C ILE A 269 -12.28 11.28 8.44
N ASN A 270 -12.71 10.25 9.17
CA ASN A 270 -13.33 10.44 10.48
C ASN A 270 -12.23 10.27 11.54
N GLU A 271 -11.75 11.39 12.07
CA GLU A 271 -10.87 11.40 13.24
C GLU A 271 -11.69 10.96 14.45
N GLY A 272 -11.60 9.68 14.79
CA GLY A 272 -12.09 9.18 16.07
C GLY A 272 -11.21 9.73 17.19
N GLU A 273 -11.76 10.66 17.96
CA GLU A 273 -11.21 11.12 19.23
C GLU A 273 -11.04 9.97 20.23
N SER A 274 -10.05 10.16 21.12
CA SER A 274 -9.63 9.39 22.29
C SER A 274 -8.70 8.19 22.09
#